data_AF-A0A6C1EAR0-F1
#
_entry.id   AF-A0A6C1EAR0-F1
#
_cell.length_a   1.000
_cell.length_b   1.000
_cell.length_c   1.000
_cell.angle_alpha   90.00
_cell.angle_beta   90.00
_cell.angle_gamma   90.00
#
_symmetry.space_group_name_H-M   'P 1'
#
loop_
_entity.id
_entity.type
_entity.pdbx_description
1 polymer ?
#
loop_
_entity_poly.entity_id
_entity_poly.type
_entity_poly.pdbx_seq_one_letter_code
_entity_poly.pdbx_strand_id
1 'polypeptide(L)'
;MTILEQLNDADIPQRLDNHIFFGSIHSLTRTNFLLENGIRYIINVDIPTETLSHIYHELRPSLFDETVIVNIDNFDSQISMENDLVRSYHWYNSSLLQQLIHYLDFLDDINNNGEPLTPPPESHYRNAYVQFDHGSNDSVSALDNLLYGNKSEYSRTNIFRVANEAKFQVFNDLITIFKCSIAQNGNMNSNILIVSGNGNNDENLISLLMSTVLKANPTFNVYQALQFVKSTTVIPDTVRDEKILWAPGFINYQELIKKNEMYWGLGSQKGLKPTSFASPISNMERKQRRRDDSSIVRPKLPQQQQSSFCSIERPKRARCD
;
A
#
# COMPACT_ATOMS: atom_id res chain seq x y z
N MET A 1 -9.97 31.52 -22.19
CA MET A 1 -9.62 31.20 -20.81
C MET A 1 -9.48 29.69 -20.75
N THR A 2 -8.28 29.19 -20.49
CA THR A 2 -8.03 27.73 -20.45
C THR A 2 -8.60 27.14 -19.17
N ILE A 3 -8.85 25.82 -19.14
CA ILE A 3 -9.31 25.17 -17.89
C ILE A 3 -8.24 25.29 -16.81
N LEU A 4 -6.95 25.29 -17.19
CA LEU A 4 -5.85 25.51 -16.26
C LEU A 4 -5.85 26.92 -15.63
N GLU A 5 -6.23 27.96 -16.37
CA GLU A 5 -6.38 29.31 -15.81
C GLU A 5 -7.50 29.41 -14.77
N GLN A 6 -8.52 28.54 -14.87
CA GLN A 6 -9.60 28.45 -13.89
C GLN A 6 -9.18 27.71 -12.60
N LEU A 7 -8.09 26.95 -12.64
CA LEU A 7 -7.53 26.18 -11.51
C LEU A 7 -6.41 26.93 -10.78
N ASN A 8 -6.37 28.27 -10.84
CA ASN A 8 -5.22 29.05 -10.38
C ASN A 8 -5.21 29.36 -8.87
N ASP A 9 -5.99 28.64 -8.06
CA ASP A 9 -5.91 28.67 -6.59
C ASP A 9 -5.06 27.47 -6.13
N ALA A 10 -3.75 27.70 -6.03
CA ALA A 10 -2.78 26.61 -6.01
C ALA A 10 -2.63 26.00 -4.61
N ASP A 11 -3.22 24.83 -4.38
CA ASP A 11 -2.94 23.99 -3.20
C ASP A 11 -1.63 23.20 -3.38
N ILE A 12 -0.86 23.00 -2.31
CA ILE A 12 0.38 22.21 -2.36
C ILE A 12 0.03 20.75 -2.05
N PRO A 13 0.40 19.77 -2.90
CA PRO A 13 0.19 18.38 -2.56
C PRO A 13 0.87 18.00 -1.24
N GLN A 14 0.14 17.25 -0.43
CA GLN A 14 0.58 16.77 0.87
C GLN A 14 1.07 15.33 0.75
N ARG A 15 1.85 14.89 1.73
CA ARG A 15 2.50 13.58 1.69
C ARG A 15 1.85 12.64 2.69
N LEU A 16 1.31 11.52 2.20
CA LEU A 16 0.76 10.45 3.05
C LEU A 16 1.86 9.51 3.52
N ASP A 17 2.77 9.14 2.60
CA ASP A 17 3.92 8.27 2.89
C ASP A 17 5.12 8.59 1.98
N ASN A 18 6.14 7.74 1.99
CA ASN A 18 7.36 7.98 1.22
C ASN A 18 7.13 8.13 -0.29
N HIS A 19 6.09 7.50 -0.85
CA HIS A 19 5.83 7.49 -2.29
C HIS A 19 4.45 8.03 -2.67
N ILE A 20 3.61 8.39 -1.71
CA ILE A 20 2.25 8.83 -1.95
C ILE A 20 2.08 10.29 -1.53
N PHE A 21 1.74 11.10 -2.52
CA PHE A 21 1.23 12.45 -2.37
C PHE A 21 -0.28 12.47 -2.64
N PHE A 22 -0.96 13.46 -2.07
CA PHE A 22 -2.37 13.71 -2.35
C PHE A 22 -2.71 15.19 -2.33
N GLY A 23 -3.77 15.59 -3.03
CA GLY A 23 -4.21 16.99 -3.05
C GLY A 23 -5.48 17.19 -3.88
N SER A 24 -5.84 18.46 -4.10
CA SER A 24 -6.96 18.82 -4.96
C SER A 24 -6.57 18.80 -6.45
N ILE A 25 -7.55 18.91 -7.35
CA ILE A 25 -7.33 19.00 -8.81
C ILE A 25 -6.40 20.14 -9.21
N HIS A 26 -6.33 21.20 -8.40
CA HIS A 26 -5.39 22.32 -8.56
C HIS A 26 -3.93 21.89 -8.45
N SER A 27 -3.64 20.76 -7.80
CA SER A 27 -2.29 20.16 -7.74
C SER A 27 -1.71 19.90 -9.12
N LEU A 28 -2.55 19.64 -10.12
CA LEU A 28 -2.14 19.32 -11.48
C LEU A 28 -1.53 20.53 -12.21
N THR A 29 -1.86 21.76 -11.79
CA THR A 29 -1.29 22.98 -12.39
C THR A 29 0.15 23.24 -11.94
N ARG A 30 0.60 22.60 -10.84
CA ARG A 30 1.96 22.73 -10.29
C ARG A 30 2.95 21.80 -10.98
N THR A 31 3.13 21.95 -12.29
CA THR A 31 4.00 21.08 -13.10
C THR A 31 5.43 20.99 -12.56
N ASN A 32 6.00 22.09 -12.07
CA ASN A 32 7.32 22.08 -11.40
C ASN A 32 7.36 21.12 -10.20
N PHE A 33 6.32 21.14 -9.35
CA PHE A 33 6.22 20.22 -8.22
C PHE A 33 6.13 18.76 -8.70
N LEU A 34 5.34 18.50 -9.75
CA LEU A 34 5.17 17.16 -10.31
C LEU A 34 6.51 16.60 -10.80
N LEU A 35 7.31 17.42 -11.50
CA LEU A 35 8.62 17.04 -12.02
C LEU A 35 9.67 16.89 -10.91
N GLU A 36 9.76 17.85 -9.99
CA GLU A 36 10.73 17.85 -8.88
C GLU A 36 10.52 16.66 -7.94
N ASN A 37 9.27 16.28 -7.71
CA ASN A 37 8.91 15.12 -6.87
C ASN A 37 8.78 13.83 -7.65
N GLY A 38 9.15 13.79 -8.94
CA GLY A 38 9.12 12.58 -9.76
C GLY A 38 7.75 11.90 -9.80
N ILE A 39 6.67 12.67 -9.86
CA ILE A 39 5.31 12.13 -9.97
C ILE A 39 5.17 11.44 -11.33
N ARG A 40 5.09 10.11 -11.30
CA ARG A 40 4.94 9.26 -12.51
C ARG A 40 3.61 8.52 -12.55
N TYR A 41 2.89 8.47 -11.43
CA TYR A 41 1.60 7.81 -11.34
C TYR A 41 0.59 8.79 -10.77
N ILE A 42 -0.56 8.93 -11.42
CA ILE A 42 -1.62 9.83 -10.96
C ILE A 42 -2.94 9.05 -10.86
N ILE A 43 -3.56 9.09 -9.68
CA ILE A 43 -4.88 8.50 -9.41
C ILE A 43 -5.88 9.64 -9.20
N ASN A 44 -6.79 9.84 -10.15
CA ASN A 44 -7.88 10.79 -10.01
C ASN A 44 -9.09 10.10 -9.39
N VAL A 45 -9.70 10.73 -8.38
CA VAL A 45 -10.83 10.19 -7.63
C VAL A 45 -11.99 11.17 -7.74
N ASP A 46 -13.15 10.66 -8.17
CA ASP A 46 -14.41 11.43 -8.23
C ASP A 46 -14.29 12.74 -9.01
N ILE A 47 -13.49 12.73 -10.09
CA ILE A 47 -13.43 13.82 -11.08
C ILE A 47 -13.93 13.26 -12.41
N PRO A 48 -14.86 13.94 -13.11
CA PRO A 48 -15.37 13.45 -14.38
C PRO A 48 -14.24 13.24 -15.39
N THR A 49 -14.24 12.07 -16.04
CA THR A 49 -13.24 11.74 -17.06
C THR A 49 -13.18 12.77 -18.19
N GLU A 50 -14.31 13.35 -18.58
CA GLU A 50 -14.36 14.41 -19.59
C GLU A 50 -13.51 15.62 -19.19
N THR A 51 -13.69 16.13 -17.97
CA THR A 51 -12.89 17.23 -17.42
C THR A 51 -11.40 16.89 -17.40
N LEU A 52 -11.05 15.69 -16.94
CA LEU A 52 -9.66 15.24 -16.89
C LEU A 52 -9.04 15.13 -18.29
N SER A 53 -9.80 14.68 -19.29
CA SER A 53 -9.31 14.55 -20.66
C SER A 53 -8.84 15.89 -21.24
N HIS A 54 -9.55 16.98 -20.93
CA HIS A 54 -9.13 18.32 -21.32
C HIS A 54 -7.91 18.80 -20.52
N ILE A 55 -7.92 18.64 -19.20
CA ILE A 55 -6.80 19.05 -18.33
C ILE A 55 -5.50 18.36 -18.76
N TYR A 56 -5.53 17.04 -18.92
CA TYR A 56 -4.32 16.30 -19.29
C TYR A 56 -3.90 16.50 -20.74
N HIS A 57 -4.83 16.85 -21.64
CA HIS A 57 -4.45 17.29 -22.98
C HIS A 57 -3.60 18.57 -22.93
N GLU A 58 -3.97 19.54 -22.11
CA GLU A 58 -3.20 20.78 -21.91
C GLU A 58 -1.88 20.55 -21.14
N LEU A 59 -1.88 19.68 -20.13
CA LEU A 59 -0.70 19.41 -19.30
C LEU A 59 0.35 18.49 -19.94
N ARG A 60 -0.02 17.73 -20.97
CA ARG A 60 0.83 16.68 -21.57
C ARG A 60 2.27 17.13 -21.87
N PRO A 61 2.53 18.33 -22.45
CA PRO A 61 3.90 18.76 -22.74
C PRO A 61 4.77 19.00 -21.50
N SER A 62 4.16 19.10 -20.32
CA SER A 62 4.81 19.43 -19.04
C SER A 62 4.93 18.24 -18.09
N LEU A 63 4.42 17.07 -18.46
CA LEU A 63 4.50 15.82 -17.69
C LEU A 63 5.58 14.91 -18.29
N PHE A 64 6.03 13.92 -17.52
CA PHE A 64 6.85 12.84 -18.09
C PHE A 64 6.03 12.05 -19.12
N ASP A 65 6.65 11.66 -20.24
CA ASP A 65 5.99 10.91 -21.32
C ASP A 65 5.30 9.62 -20.82
N GLU A 66 5.91 8.97 -19.83
CA GLU A 66 5.47 7.70 -19.24
C GLU A 66 4.60 7.88 -17.99
N THR A 67 4.06 9.08 -17.75
CA THR A 67 3.16 9.31 -16.60
C THR A 67 1.89 8.47 -16.79
N VAL A 68 1.64 7.53 -15.88
CA VAL A 68 0.45 6.67 -15.91
C VAL A 68 -0.68 7.35 -15.15
N ILE A 69 -1.81 7.58 -15.82
CA ILE A 69 -2.95 8.28 -15.25
C ILE A 69 -4.17 7.35 -15.22
N VAL A 70 -4.74 7.17 -14.03
CA VAL A 70 -5.93 6.35 -13.80
C VAL A 70 -7.03 7.16 -13.13
N ASN A 71 -8.28 6.82 -13.45
CA ASN A 71 -9.46 7.52 -12.95
C ASN A 71 -10.37 6.52 -12.25
N ILE A 72 -10.71 6.81 -11.01
CA ILE A 72 -11.78 6.14 -10.27
C ILE A 72 -12.97 7.09 -10.31
N ASP A 73 -13.85 6.82 -11.25
CA ASP A 73 -14.97 7.68 -11.62
C ASP A 73 -16.28 7.07 -11.11
N ASN A 74 -16.96 7.78 -10.20
CA ASN A 74 -18.23 7.36 -9.63
C ASN A 74 -19.42 8.15 -10.20
N PHE A 75 -19.23 8.90 -11.29
CA PHE A 75 -20.32 9.59 -11.95
C PHE A 75 -21.14 8.62 -12.82
N ASP A 76 -22.46 8.61 -12.61
CA ASP A 76 -23.42 7.77 -13.35
C ASP A 76 -23.58 8.17 -14.83
N SER A 77 -22.89 9.22 -15.29
CA SER A 77 -22.92 9.60 -16.69
C SER A 77 -22.16 8.59 -17.54
N GLN A 78 -22.81 8.12 -18.61
CA GLN A 78 -22.09 7.37 -19.63
C GLN A 78 -20.99 8.27 -20.21
N ILE A 79 -19.72 7.91 -19.98
CA ILE A 79 -18.58 8.55 -20.62
C ILE A 79 -18.80 8.47 -22.13
N SER A 80 -19.05 9.62 -22.74
CA SER A 80 -19.23 9.69 -24.19
C SER A 80 -17.87 9.47 -24.85
N MET A 81 -17.68 8.26 -25.37
CA MET A 81 -16.52 7.91 -26.19
C MET A 81 -16.61 8.50 -27.60
N GLU A 82 -17.64 9.31 -27.89
CA GLU A 82 -17.76 10.08 -29.13
C GLU A 82 -16.78 11.26 -29.16
N ASN A 83 -16.41 11.80 -27.98
CA ASN A 83 -15.41 12.85 -27.87
C ASN A 83 -14.00 12.28 -28.12
N ASP A 84 -13.33 12.76 -29.17
CA ASP A 84 -12.00 12.28 -29.58
C ASP A 84 -10.93 12.52 -28.50
N LEU A 85 -11.05 13.58 -27.69
CA LEU A 85 -10.14 13.83 -26.57
C LEU A 85 -10.30 12.77 -25.49
N VAL A 86 -11.54 12.45 -25.11
CA VAL A 86 -11.84 11.40 -24.12
C VAL A 86 -11.36 10.04 -24.61
N ARG A 87 -11.61 9.72 -25.89
CA ARG A 87 -11.16 8.45 -26.50
C ARG A 87 -9.64 8.35 -26.53
N SER A 88 -8.95 9.41 -26.96
CA SER A 88 -7.48 9.45 -27.02
C SER A 88 -6.86 9.37 -25.62
N TYR A 89 -7.45 10.06 -24.66
CA TYR A 89 -7.07 10.01 -23.25
C TYR A 89 -7.21 8.59 -22.67
N HIS A 90 -8.35 7.94 -22.89
CA HIS A 90 -8.62 6.58 -22.42
C HIS A 90 -7.64 5.58 -23.03
N TRP A 91 -7.49 5.59 -24.36
CA TRP A 91 -6.65 4.62 -25.06
C TRP A 91 -5.17 4.76 -24.69
N TYR A 92 -4.65 6.00 -24.66
CA TYR A 92 -3.26 6.25 -24.32
C TYR A 92 -2.91 5.76 -22.91
N ASN A 93 -3.70 6.16 -21.92
CA ASN A 93 -3.44 5.80 -20.53
C ASN A 93 -3.71 4.33 -20.22
N SER A 94 -4.71 3.71 -20.87
CA SER A 94 -4.95 2.27 -20.75
C SER A 94 -3.77 1.47 -21.30
N SER A 95 -3.20 1.91 -22.44
CA SER A 95 -2.00 1.29 -23.01
C SER A 95 -0.79 1.40 -22.08
N LEU A 96 -0.56 2.57 -21.47
CA LEU A 96 0.53 2.74 -20.50
C LEU A 96 0.37 1.85 -19.26
N LEU A 97 -0.84 1.77 -18.69
CA LEU A 97 -1.12 0.90 -17.55
C LEU A 97 -0.95 -0.58 -17.91
N GLN A 98 -1.40 -0.99 -19.09
CA GLN A 98 -1.23 -2.35 -19.58
C GLN A 98 0.26 -2.69 -19.77
N GLN A 99 1.03 -1.81 -20.40
CA GLN A 99 2.48 -1.98 -20.57
C GLN A 99 3.20 -2.09 -19.23
N LEU A 100 2.82 -1.26 -18.25
CA LEU A 100 3.35 -1.31 -16.89
C LEU A 100 3.11 -2.69 -16.26
N ILE A 101 1.87 -3.18 -16.28
CA ILE A 101 1.52 -4.48 -15.66
C ILE A 101 2.26 -5.63 -16.36
N HIS A 102 2.30 -5.63 -17.69
CA HIS A 102 3.04 -6.65 -18.44
C HIS A 102 4.54 -6.62 -18.12
N TYR A 103 5.12 -5.44 -17.95
CA TYR A 103 6.52 -5.30 -17.57
C TYR A 103 6.79 -5.84 -16.15
N LEU A 104 5.87 -5.63 -15.20
CA LEU A 104 5.99 -6.22 -13.86
C LEU A 104 5.93 -7.75 -13.89
N ASP A 105 5.04 -8.32 -14.70
CA ASP A 105 4.97 -9.78 -14.88
C ASP A 105 6.27 -10.31 -15.53
N PHE A 106 6.79 -9.62 -16.54
CA PHE A 106 8.07 -9.98 -17.17
C PHE A 106 9.25 -9.95 -16.19
N LEU A 107 9.33 -8.95 -15.31
CA LEU A 107 10.37 -8.89 -14.30
C LEU A 107 10.24 -9.99 -13.25
N ASP A 108 9.01 -10.38 -12.90
CA ASP A 108 8.76 -11.49 -11.99
C ASP A 108 9.22 -12.82 -12.61
N ASP A 109 8.96 -13.04 -13.90
CA ASP A 109 9.42 -14.23 -14.63
C ASP A 109 10.95 -14.32 -14.67
N ILE A 110 11.67 -13.21 -14.85
CA ILE A 110 13.14 -13.21 -14.81
C ILE A 110 13.66 -13.62 -13.43
N ASN A 111 13.06 -13.09 -12.36
CA ASN A 111 13.50 -13.38 -11.00
C ASN A 111 13.21 -14.84 -10.60
N ASN A 112 12.11 -15.42 -11.07
CA ASN A 112 11.70 -16.78 -10.75
C ASN A 112 12.40 -17.84 -11.62
N ASN A 113 12.71 -17.52 -12.88
CA ASN A 113 13.33 -18.44 -13.83
C ASN A 113 14.83 -18.17 -14.05
N GLY A 114 15.45 -17.33 -13.22
CA GLY A 114 16.89 -17.09 -13.24
C GLY A 114 17.66 -18.36 -12.88
N GLU A 115 17.88 -19.24 -13.86
CA GLU A 115 18.88 -20.29 -13.76
C GLU A 115 20.21 -19.65 -13.33
N PRO A 116 20.88 -20.19 -12.29
CA PRO A 116 22.21 -19.71 -11.95
C PRO A 116 23.10 -19.90 -13.18
N LEU A 117 23.73 -18.81 -13.67
CA LEU A 117 24.71 -18.80 -14.78
C LEU A 117 25.97 -19.65 -14.51
N THR A 118 25.99 -20.43 -13.43
CA THR A 118 27.03 -21.36 -13.05
C THR A 118 26.44 -22.77 -13.15
N PRO A 119 26.96 -23.63 -14.06
CA PRO A 119 26.56 -25.03 -14.07
C PRO A 119 26.82 -25.62 -12.67
N PRO A 120 25.90 -26.43 -12.13
CA PRO A 120 26.08 -27.04 -10.82
C PRO A 120 27.34 -27.93 -10.85
N PRO A 121 28.13 -27.98 -9.76
CA PRO A 121 29.28 -28.88 -9.69
C PRO A 121 28.85 -30.32 -9.98
N GLU A 122 29.62 -31.02 -10.82
CA GLU A 122 29.33 -32.34 -11.43
C GLU A 122 28.96 -33.47 -10.45
N SER A 123 28.97 -33.23 -9.14
CA SER A 123 28.65 -34.21 -8.10
C SER A 123 27.16 -34.58 -7.98
N HIS A 124 26.25 -33.95 -8.72
CA HIS A 124 24.80 -34.21 -8.61
C HIS A 124 24.17 -35.03 -9.74
N TYR A 125 24.93 -35.44 -10.77
CA TYR A 125 24.38 -36.22 -11.90
C TYR A 125 24.01 -37.67 -11.57
N ARG A 126 24.18 -38.14 -10.33
CA ARG A 126 23.99 -39.56 -10.01
C ARG A 126 22.54 -39.97 -9.68
N ASN A 127 21.63 -39.03 -9.42
CA ASN A 127 20.25 -39.36 -9.02
C ASN A 127 19.13 -38.62 -9.82
N ALA A 128 19.41 -38.16 -11.05
CA ALA A 128 18.45 -37.39 -11.86
C ALA A 128 17.49 -38.25 -12.70
N TYR A 129 16.99 -39.36 -12.16
CA TYR A 129 15.82 -40.08 -12.70
C TYR A 129 14.77 -40.23 -11.60
N VAL A 130 14.32 -39.11 -11.03
CA VAL A 130 13.11 -39.06 -10.21
C VAL A 130 12.34 -37.79 -10.57
N GLN A 131 11.15 -38.01 -11.11
CA GLN A 131 10.02 -37.10 -11.22
C GLN A 131 10.20 -35.86 -12.12
N PHE A 132 9.91 -36.06 -13.41
CA PHE A 132 9.12 -35.07 -14.14
C PHE A 132 7.74 -34.99 -13.47
N ASP A 133 7.58 -34.08 -12.51
CA ASP A 133 6.24 -33.64 -12.12
C ASP A 133 5.66 -32.84 -13.29
N HIS A 134 4.74 -33.50 -13.98
CA HIS A 134 3.85 -32.86 -14.93
C HIS A 134 3.00 -31.81 -14.19
N GLY A 135 3.20 -30.54 -14.57
CA GLY A 135 2.14 -29.55 -14.69
C GLY A 135 1.31 -29.24 -13.46
N SER A 136 1.79 -28.32 -12.63
CA SER A 136 0.92 -27.28 -12.07
C SER A 136 1.24 -25.95 -12.77
N ASN A 137 0.59 -25.72 -13.91
CA ASN A 137 0.55 -24.44 -14.61
C ASN A 137 -0.29 -23.42 -13.81
N ASP A 138 0.09 -23.16 -12.56
CA ASP A 138 -0.48 -22.11 -11.71
C ASP A 138 0.68 -21.38 -11.01
N SER A 139 1.68 -20.93 -11.78
CA SER A 139 2.61 -19.93 -11.28
C SER A 139 1.88 -18.59 -11.20
N VAL A 140 1.03 -18.45 -10.18
CA VAL A 140 0.38 -17.18 -9.81
C VAL A 140 1.48 -16.16 -9.58
N SER A 141 1.51 -15.08 -10.36
CA SER A 141 2.62 -14.12 -10.26
C SER A 141 2.71 -13.53 -8.86
N ALA A 142 3.89 -13.08 -8.45
CA ALA A 142 4.08 -12.41 -7.16
C ALA A 142 3.17 -11.18 -7.05
N LEU A 143 2.90 -10.51 -8.18
CA LEU A 143 1.91 -9.43 -8.26
C LEU A 143 0.49 -9.93 -8.00
N ASP A 144 0.06 -11.04 -8.62
CA ASP A 144 -1.27 -11.64 -8.39
C ASP A 144 -1.52 -12.01 -6.92
N ASN A 145 -0.46 -12.35 -6.17
CA ASN A 145 -0.56 -12.62 -4.73
C ASN A 145 -0.72 -11.36 -3.86
N LEU A 146 -0.38 -10.17 -4.36
CA LEU A 146 -0.42 -8.90 -3.62
C LEU A 146 -1.71 -8.11 -3.86
N LEU A 147 -2.40 -8.38 -4.96
CA LEU A 147 -3.66 -7.73 -5.31
C LEU A 147 -4.83 -8.46 -4.63
N TYR A 148 -5.84 -7.70 -4.21
CA TYR A 148 -7.09 -8.29 -3.74
C TYR A 148 -8.02 -8.61 -4.92
N GLY A 149 -7.93 -7.85 -6.01
CA GLY A 149 -8.66 -8.05 -7.26
C GLY A 149 -7.88 -8.82 -8.32
N ASN A 150 -8.56 -9.12 -9.42
CA ASN A 150 -7.95 -9.81 -10.55
C ASN A 150 -7.07 -8.84 -11.36
N LYS A 151 -5.78 -9.16 -11.52
CA LYS A 151 -4.82 -8.35 -12.28
C LYS A 151 -5.33 -7.93 -13.67
N SER A 152 -6.06 -8.82 -14.35
CA SER A 152 -6.58 -8.57 -15.70
C SER A 152 -7.64 -7.47 -15.76
N GLU A 153 -8.23 -7.07 -14.63
CA GLU A 153 -9.15 -5.93 -14.59
C GLU A 153 -8.40 -4.60 -14.71
N TYR A 154 -7.22 -4.51 -14.09
CA TYR A 154 -6.37 -3.31 -14.13
C TYR A 154 -5.65 -3.14 -15.46
N SER A 155 -5.41 -4.22 -16.22
CA SER A 155 -4.75 -4.15 -17.52
C SER A 155 -5.67 -3.76 -18.68
N ARG A 156 -6.99 -3.67 -18.46
CA ARG A 156 -7.98 -3.43 -19.53
C ARG A 156 -8.32 -1.96 -19.73
N THR A 157 -8.26 -1.16 -18.69
CA THR A 157 -8.79 0.21 -18.70
C THR A 157 -8.06 1.06 -17.67
N ASN A 158 -7.85 2.33 -17.98
CA ASN A 158 -7.42 3.32 -16.99
C ASN A 158 -8.59 3.98 -16.25
N ILE A 159 -9.84 3.75 -16.70
CA ILE A 159 -11.05 4.31 -16.08
C ILE A 159 -11.81 3.19 -15.39
N PHE A 160 -11.97 3.33 -14.07
CA PHE A 160 -12.61 2.38 -13.17
C PHE A 160 -13.91 2.98 -12.63
N ARG A 161 -15.04 2.39 -13.05
CA ARG A 161 -16.36 2.72 -12.51
C ARG A 161 -16.73 1.74 -11.41
N VAL A 162 -16.28 2.04 -10.21
CA VAL A 162 -16.45 1.16 -9.05
C VAL A 162 -17.01 1.96 -7.87
N ALA A 163 -17.90 1.31 -7.13
CA ALA A 163 -18.55 1.86 -5.95
C ALA A 163 -18.38 0.90 -4.76
N ASN A 164 -18.69 1.40 -3.57
CA ASN A 164 -18.64 0.63 -2.32
C ASN A 164 -17.25 0.00 -2.08
N GLU A 165 -17.23 -1.26 -1.63
CA GLU A 165 -16.01 -2.01 -1.29
C GLU A 165 -15.03 -2.10 -2.47
N ALA A 166 -15.54 -2.31 -3.68
CA ALA A 166 -14.73 -2.42 -4.89
C ALA A 166 -13.92 -1.14 -5.16
N LYS A 167 -14.42 0.03 -4.74
CA LYS A 167 -13.71 1.31 -4.85
C LYS A 167 -12.42 1.30 -4.04
N PHE A 168 -12.51 0.88 -2.77
CA PHE A 168 -11.35 0.78 -1.89
C PHE A 168 -10.38 -0.29 -2.38
N GLN A 169 -10.89 -1.41 -2.88
CA GLN A 169 -10.10 -2.49 -3.44
C GLN A 169 -9.29 -2.02 -4.66
N VAL A 170 -9.97 -1.50 -5.69
CA VAL A 170 -9.30 -1.00 -6.91
C VAL A 170 -8.28 0.08 -6.58
N PHE A 171 -8.64 1.03 -5.72
CA PHE A 171 -7.74 2.11 -5.31
C PHE A 171 -6.45 1.57 -4.66
N ASN A 172 -6.56 0.65 -3.71
CA ASN A 172 -5.38 0.09 -3.05
C ASN A 172 -4.57 -0.85 -3.93
N ASP A 173 -5.22 -1.57 -4.84
CA ASP A 173 -4.54 -2.46 -5.78
C ASP A 173 -3.76 -1.65 -6.82
N LEU A 174 -4.28 -0.53 -7.31
CA LEU A 174 -3.55 0.42 -8.15
C LEU A 174 -2.31 0.98 -7.43
N ILE A 175 -2.45 1.40 -6.16
CA ILE A 175 -1.31 1.81 -5.34
C ILE A 175 -0.28 0.69 -5.20
N THR A 176 -0.74 -0.55 -5.06
CA THR A 176 0.14 -1.73 -4.93
C THR A 176 0.91 -1.98 -6.23
N ILE A 177 0.25 -1.90 -7.40
CA ILE A 177 0.88 -2.01 -8.72
C ILE A 177 1.96 -0.93 -8.89
N PHE A 178 1.63 0.33 -8.60
CA PHE A 178 2.58 1.44 -8.73
C PHE A 178 3.77 1.31 -7.78
N LYS A 179 3.53 0.92 -6.51
CA LYS A 179 4.62 0.64 -5.56
C LYS A 179 5.51 -0.52 -6.00
N CYS A 180 4.96 -1.58 -6.60
CA CYS A 180 5.76 -2.67 -7.16
C CYS A 180 6.67 -2.16 -8.28
N SER A 181 6.15 -1.31 -9.17
CA SER A 181 6.96 -0.68 -10.22
C SER A 181 8.07 0.21 -9.66
N ILE A 182 7.78 1.03 -8.65
CA ILE A 182 8.78 1.88 -7.99
C ILE A 182 9.91 1.02 -7.38
N ALA A 183 9.55 -0.10 -6.73
CA ALA A 183 10.52 -1.01 -6.13
C ALA A 183 11.40 -1.73 -7.17
N GLN A 184 10.82 -2.14 -8.30
CA GLN A 184 11.51 -2.93 -9.32
C GLN A 184 12.33 -2.09 -10.31
N ASN A 185 11.93 -0.86 -10.61
CA ASN A 185 12.61 -0.03 -11.61
C ASN A 185 13.94 0.59 -11.12
N GLY A 186 14.34 0.38 -9.87
CA GLY A 186 15.53 1.01 -9.26
C GLY A 186 15.46 2.55 -9.16
N ASN A 187 14.44 3.16 -9.76
CA ASN A 187 14.20 4.59 -9.80
C ASN A 187 13.37 5.01 -8.57
N MET A 188 14.03 5.04 -7.41
CA MET A 188 13.43 5.36 -6.11
C MET A 188 12.80 6.76 -6.02
N ASN A 189 12.97 7.59 -7.05
CA ASN A 189 12.43 8.94 -7.11
C ASN A 189 11.03 8.99 -7.73
N SER A 190 10.46 7.86 -8.14
CA SER A 190 9.13 7.79 -8.73
C SER A 190 8.06 7.78 -7.64
N ASN A 191 7.07 8.66 -7.76
CA ASN A 191 6.03 8.85 -6.75
C ASN A 191 4.63 8.87 -7.38
N ILE A 192 3.63 8.63 -6.52
CA ILE A 192 2.21 8.56 -6.82
C ILE A 192 1.54 9.83 -6.31
N LEU A 193 0.72 10.48 -7.13
CA LEU A 193 -0.14 11.58 -6.73
C LEU A 193 -1.61 11.14 -6.80
N ILE A 194 -2.35 11.32 -5.71
CA ILE A 194 -3.78 11.09 -5.63
C ILE A 194 -4.50 12.44 -5.65
N VAL A 195 -5.44 12.59 -6.57
CA VAL A 195 -6.11 13.87 -6.82
C VAL A 195 -7.61 13.68 -6.67
N SER A 196 -8.27 14.56 -5.91
CA SER A 196 -9.73 14.69 -5.95
C SER A 196 -10.15 16.12 -6.26
N GLY A 197 -11.43 16.34 -6.56
CA GLY A 197 -11.91 17.69 -6.92
C GLY A 197 -11.60 18.73 -5.85
N ASN A 198 -11.83 18.39 -4.58
CA ASN A 198 -11.71 19.32 -3.44
C ASN A 198 -10.54 19.02 -2.50
N GLY A 199 -9.73 18.00 -2.78
CA GLY A 199 -8.55 17.64 -1.96
C GLY A 199 -8.93 17.36 -0.51
N ASN A 200 -8.35 18.12 0.43
CA ASN A 200 -8.53 17.89 1.88
C ASN A 200 -9.96 18.10 2.39
N ASN A 201 -10.83 18.73 1.59
CA ASN A 201 -12.24 18.91 1.91
C ASN A 201 -13.10 17.72 1.48
N ASP A 202 -12.50 16.71 0.85
CA ASP A 202 -13.19 15.56 0.30
C ASP A 202 -13.19 14.38 1.28
N GLU A 203 -14.35 14.13 1.89
CA GLU A 203 -14.59 13.03 2.82
C GLU A 203 -14.29 11.66 2.20
N ASN A 204 -14.53 11.50 0.89
CA ASN A 204 -14.27 10.25 0.21
C ASN A 204 -12.78 10.07 -0.14
N LEU A 205 -12.06 11.15 -0.47
CA LEU A 205 -10.60 11.06 -0.58
C LEU A 205 -10.00 10.62 0.76
N ILE A 206 -10.44 11.20 1.88
CA ILE A 206 -9.90 10.87 3.21
C ILE A 206 -10.17 9.40 3.56
N SER A 207 -11.37 8.88 3.28
CA SER A 207 -11.68 7.47 3.53
C SER A 207 -10.79 6.53 2.69
N LEU A 208 -10.48 6.89 1.44
CA LEU A 208 -9.54 6.17 0.59
C LEU A 208 -8.12 6.23 1.14
N LEU A 209 -7.63 7.39 1.58
CA LEU A 209 -6.31 7.51 2.21
C LEU A 209 -6.22 6.67 3.49
N MET A 210 -7.27 6.67 4.32
CA MET A 210 -7.36 5.79 5.49
C MET A 210 -7.29 4.31 5.12
N SER A 211 -7.92 3.91 4.01
CA SER A 211 -7.87 2.53 3.53
C SER A 211 -6.44 2.08 3.17
N THR A 212 -5.63 2.99 2.60
CA THR A 212 -4.19 2.77 2.36
C THR A 212 -3.41 2.61 3.65
N VAL A 213 -3.68 3.45 4.65
CA VAL A 213 -3.03 3.39 5.98
C VAL A 213 -3.36 2.06 6.67
N LEU A 214 -4.61 1.60 6.58
CA LEU A 214 -5.06 0.33 7.16
C LEU A 214 -4.47 -0.88 6.42
N LYS A 215 -4.38 -0.86 5.07
CA LYS A 215 -3.72 -1.93 4.32
C LYS A 215 -2.22 -2.03 4.70
N ALA A 216 -1.56 -0.89 4.88
CA ALA A 216 -0.16 -0.85 5.30
C ALA A 216 0.05 -1.24 6.77
N ASN A 217 -0.94 -1.00 7.64
CA ASN A 217 -0.88 -1.29 9.07
C ASN A 217 -2.17 -1.99 9.53
N PRO A 218 -2.32 -3.31 9.26
CA PRO A 218 -3.56 -4.05 9.56
C PRO A 218 -3.96 -4.06 11.04
N THR A 219 -3.00 -3.83 11.95
CA THR A 219 -3.23 -3.74 13.39
C THR A 219 -3.90 -2.43 13.83
N PHE A 220 -3.91 -1.41 12.97
CA PHE A 220 -4.53 -0.13 13.31
C PHE A 220 -6.05 -0.25 13.35
N ASN A 221 -6.64 0.42 14.33
CA ASN A 221 -8.07 0.67 14.32
C ASN A 221 -8.40 1.86 13.40
N VAL A 222 -9.68 2.02 13.08
CA VAL A 222 -10.14 3.06 12.15
C VAL A 222 -9.82 4.47 12.66
N TYR A 223 -9.95 4.70 13.97
CA TYR A 223 -9.63 6.00 14.58
C TYR A 223 -8.14 6.33 14.51
N GLN A 224 -7.26 5.33 14.66
CA GLN A 224 -5.82 5.48 14.50
C GLN A 224 -5.45 5.82 13.05
N ALA A 225 -6.10 5.18 12.08
CA ALA A 225 -5.92 5.53 10.67
C ALA A 225 -6.39 6.96 10.37
N LEU A 226 -7.54 7.38 10.92
CA LEU A 226 -8.03 8.75 10.76
C LEU A 226 -7.08 9.78 11.42
N GLN A 227 -6.63 9.51 12.64
CA GLN A 227 -5.66 10.34 13.36
C GLN A 227 -4.34 10.45 12.58
N PHE A 228 -3.87 9.35 11.96
CA PHE A 228 -2.70 9.37 11.11
C PHE A 228 -2.89 10.32 9.92
N VAL A 229 -3.98 10.19 9.16
CA VAL A 229 -4.25 11.09 8.03
C VAL A 229 -4.37 12.54 8.51
N LYS A 230 -5.09 12.81 9.60
CA LYS A 230 -5.17 14.14 10.24
C LYS A 230 -3.83 14.69 10.72
N SER A 231 -2.83 13.85 10.99
CA SER A 231 -1.49 14.31 11.36
C SER A 231 -0.65 14.73 10.14
N THR A 232 -0.99 14.22 8.95
CA THR A 232 -0.30 14.56 7.69
C THR A 232 -0.83 15.84 7.05
N THR A 233 -2.01 16.30 7.46
CA THR A 233 -2.70 17.42 6.83
C THR A 233 -3.66 18.15 7.75
N VAL A 234 -3.87 19.44 7.50
CA VAL A 234 -4.96 20.20 8.10
C VAL A 234 -6.26 19.85 7.37
N ILE A 235 -7.06 18.99 7.99
CA ILE A 235 -8.42 18.69 7.53
C ILE A 235 -9.37 19.75 8.12
N PRO A 236 -10.12 20.49 7.30
CA PRO A 236 -11.04 21.51 7.81
C PRO A 236 -12.21 20.93 8.61
N ASP A 237 -12.70 21.69 9.59
CA ASP A 237 -13.81 21.29 10.47
C ASP A 237 -15.13 21.03 9.72
N THR A 238 -15.23 21.44 8.45
CA THR A 238 -16.37 21.16 7.57
C THR A 238 -16.49 19.67 7.22
N VAL A 239 -15.38 18.94 7.26
CA VAL A 239 -15.31 17.51 6.96
C VAL A 239 -15.77 16.73 8.20
N ARG A 240 -16.81 15.91 8.06
CA ARG A 240 -17.36 15.17 9.19
C ARG A 240 -16.73 13.79 9.33
N ASP A 241 -16.11 13.54 10.47
CA ASP A 241 -15.52 12.23 10.82
C ASP A 241 -16.52 11.09 10.61
N GLU A 242 -17.77 11.28 11.01
CA GLU A 242 -18.84 10.28 10.84
C GLU A 242 -19.03 9.88 9.37
N LYS A 243 -19.01 10.83 8.43
CA LYS A 243 -19.20 10.51 7.02
C LYS A 243 -17.99 9.80 6.43
N ILE A 244 -16.79 10.10 6.90
CA ILE A 244 -15.57 9.38 6.52
C ILE A 244 -15.66 7.93 7.00
N LEU A 245 -16.02 7.72 8.27
CA LEU A 245 -16.09 6.42 8.92
C LEU A 245 -17.21 5.54 8.35
N TRP A 246 -18.33 6.15 7.96
CA TRP A 246 -19.49 5.48 7.36
C TRP A 246 -19.50 5.57 5.82
N ALA A 247 -18.35 5.81 5.20
CA ALA A 247 -18.24 5.79 3.74
C ALA A 247 -18.71 4.42 3.19
N PRO A 248 -19.56 4.38 2.14
CA PRO A 248 -20.14 3.13 1.65
C PRO A 248 -19.08 2.10 1.29
N GLY A 249 -19.15 0.90 1.88
CA GLY A 249 -18.21 -0.19 1.61
C GLY A 249 -16.86 -0.12 2.32
N PHE A 250 -16.59 0.94 3.09
CA PHE A 250 -15.33 1.09 3.83
C PHE A 250 -15.14 0.02 4.92
N ILE A 251 -16.21 -0.27 5.67
CA ILE A 251 -16.21 -1.30 6.73
C ILE A 251 -15.94 -2.69 6.13
N ASN A 252 -16.62 -3.04 5.04
CA ASN A 252 -16.40 -4.33 4.37
C ASN A 252 -14.95 -4.46 3.90
N TYR A 253 -14.39 -3.39 3.33
CA TYR A 253 -12.99 -3.39 2.92
C TYR A 253 -12.02 -3.54 4.10
N GLN A 254 -12.34 -2.97 5.26
CA GLN A 254 -11.55 -3.19 6.47
C GLN A 254 -11.55 -4.66 6.89
N GLU A 255 -12.71 -5.33 6.82
CA GLU A 255 -12.81 -6.76 7.11
C GLU A 255 -12.02 -7.60 6.11
N LEU A 256 -12.03 -7.20 4.82
CA LEU A 256 -11.21 -7.81 3.77
C LEU A 256 -9.71 -7.69 4.08
N ILE A 257 -9.23 -6.51 4.51
CA ILE A 257 -7.83 -6.34 4.94
C ILE A 257 -7.50 -7.32 6.08
N LYS A 258 -8.33 -7.38 7.12
CA LYS A 258 -8.05 -8.27 8.25
C LYS A 258 -8.01 -9.74 7.83
N LYS A 259 -8.94 -10.15 6.97
CA LYS A 259 -8.98 -11.49 6.37
C LYS A 259 -7.68 -11.82 5.64
N ASN A 260 -7.16 -10.89 4.84
CA ASN A 260 -6.00 -11.15 3.99
C ASN A 260 -4.66 -10.95 4.71
N GLU A 261 -4.60 -10.10 5.75
CA GLU A 261 -3.33 -9.69 6.37
C GLU A 261 -3.14 -10.21 7.81
N MET A 262 -4.21 -10.46 8.56
CA MET A 262 -4.12 -10.84 10.00
C MET A 262 -4.51 -12.28 10.29
N TYR A 263 -5.51 -12.83 9.59
CA TYR A 263 -6.08 -14.14 9.93
C TYR A 263 -5.35 -15.31 9.26
N TRP A 264 -4.04 -15.37 9.42
CA TRP A 264 -3.27 -16.57 9.10
C TRP A 264 -2.85 -17.25 10.41
N GLY A 265 -3.37 -18.45 10.65
CA GLY A 265 -3.06 -19.27 11.82
C GLY A 265 -1.56 -19.54 11.97
N LEU A 266 -1.17 -20.06 13.15
CA LEU A 266 0.19 -20.48 13.51
C LEU A 266 0.89 -21.22 12.34
N GLY A 267 1.69 -20.53 11.53
CA GLY A 267 2.56 -21.15 10.52
C GLY A 267 2.72 -20.49 9.15
N SER A 268 1.93 -19.47 8.76
CA SER A 268 2.06 -18.88 7.40
C SER A 268 2.90 -17.59 7.39
N GLN A 269 4.11 -17.64 6.81
CA GLN A 269 4.96 -16.46 6.59
C GLN A 269 4.60 -15.71 5.30
N LYS A 270 3.40 -15.11 5.23
CA LYS A 270 3.07 -14.17 4.14
C LYS A 270 3.18 -12.67 4.51
N GLY A 271 3.58 -12.33 5.73
CA GLY A 271 3.46 -10.95 6.26
C GLY A 271 4.68 -10.30 6.92
N LEU A 272 5.92 -10.72 6.63
CA LEU A 272 7.11 -10.01 7.13
C LEU A 272 7.75 -9.16 6.02
N LYS A 273 7.15 -7.98 5.77
CA LYS A 273 7.89 -6.84 5.23
C LYS A 273 8.18 -5.88 6.39
N PRO A 274 9.45 -5.58 6.74
CA PRO A 274 9.74 -4.51 7.68
C PRO A 274 9.31 -3.19 7.04
N THR A 275 8.28 -2.54 7.61
CA THR A 275 7.85 -1.22 7.17
C THR A 275 8.84 -0.17 7.68
N SER A 276 9.48 0.56 6.76
CA SER A 276 10.25 1.78 7.07
C SER A 276 9.30 2.95 7.32
N PHE A 277 8.58 2.91 8.44
CA PHE A 277 8.01 4.11 9.06
C PHE A 277 8.79 4.37 10.33
N ALA A 278 9.42 5.54 10.43
CA ALA A 278 10.14 5.97 11.62
C ALA A 278 9.15 6.04 12.80
N SER A 279 9.20 5.02 13.66
CA SER A 279 8.45 4.98 14.92
C SER A 279 9.28 5.71 15.97
N PRO A 280 8.75 6.72 16.68
CA PRO A 280 9.45 7.30 17.81
C PRO A 280 9.02 6.58 19.09
N ILE A 281 9.51 5.37 19.37
CA ILE A 281 9.48 4.76 20.72
C ILE A 281 10.72 3.87 20.93
N SER A 282 11.55 4.35 21.88
CA SER A 282 12.60 3.72 22.69
C SER A 282 13.26 2.40 22.26
N ASN A 283 14.57 2.48 22.04
CA ASN A 283 15.52 1.36 22.13
C ASN A 283 15.48 0.73 23.53
N MET A 284 14.77 -0.39 23.71
CA MET A 284 15.09 -1.36 24.75
C MET A 284 15.91 -2.49 24.13
N GLU A 285 17.23 -2.43 24.34
CA GLU A 285 18.14 -3.54 24.06
C GLU A 285 17.71 -4.79 24.83
N ARG A 286 17.15 -5.78 24.11
CA ARG A 286 17.03 -7.15 24.64
C ARG A 286 18.43 -7.77 24.69
N LYS A 287 19.06 -7.73 25.86
CA LYS A 287 20.25 -8.55 26.19
C LYS A 287 19.91 -10.04 25.98
N GLN A 288 20.36 -10.60 24.86
CA GLN A 288 20.47 -12.05 24.68
C GLN A 288 21.48 -12.60 25.68
N ARG A 289 21.03 -13.33 26.70
CA ARG A 289 21.90 -14.17 27.52
C ARG A 289 22.24 -15.44 26.73
N ARG A 290 23.44 -15.51 26.16
CA ARG A 290 24.05 -16.76 25.71
C ARG A 290 24.42 -17.59 26.94
N ARG A 291 23.96 -18.85 27.00
CA ARG A 291 24.48 -19.87 27.91
C ARG A 291 25.65 -20.54 27.20
N ASP A 292 26.85 -20.35 27.73
CA ASP A 292 28.01 -21.16 27.37
C ASP A 292 28.18 -22.25 28.44
N ASP A 293 27.88 -23.49 28.05
CA ASP A 293 28.21 -24.69 28.80
C ASP A 293 29.67 -25.07 28.50
N SER A 294 30.60 -24.59 29.33
CA SER A 294 31.93 -25.22 29.46
C SER A 294 32.64 -24.77 30.73
N SER A 295 32.58 -25.60 31.77
CA SER A 295 33.74 -25.99 32.61
C SER A 295 33.27 -26.69 33.88
N ILE A 296 33.47 -28.01 33.89
CA ILE A 296 33.47 -28.85 35.08
C ILE A 296 34.71 -28.49 35.90
N VAL A 297 34.54 -27.94 37.11
CA VAL A 297 35.48 -28.12 38.24
C VAL A 297 34.70 -28.11 39.55
N ARG A 298 34.54 -29.29 40.17
CA ARG A 298 34.38 -29.47 41.62
C ARG A 298 35.75 -29.18 42.28
N PRO A 299 35.88 -28.68 43.53
CA PRO A 299 35.34 -29.41 44.69
C PRO A 299 35.08 -28.64 46.02
N LYS A 300 34.59 -29.43 47.00
CA LYS A 300 34.62 -29.33 48.48
C LYS A 300 33.56 -28.49 49.23
N LEU A 301 32.72 -29.24 49.96
CA LEU A 301 31.93 -28.86 51.14
C LEU A 301 32.85 -28.57 52.36
N PRO A 302 32.40 -27.76 53.34
CA PRO A 302 31.77 -28.35 54.54
C PRO A 302 30.63 -27.54 55.22
N GLN A 303 29.71 -28.31 55.81
CA GLN A 303 29.02 -28.20 57.13
C GLN A 303 28.21 -26.95 57.58
N GLN A 304 26.91 -27.21 57.80
CA GLN A 304 26.13 -27.06 59.06
C GLN A 304 26.10 -25.73 59.86
N GLN A 305 24.91 -25.13 59.99
CA GLN A 305 24.27 -24.57 61.23
C GLN A 305 22.89 -23.98 60.83
N GLN A 306 21.76 -24.62 61.12
CA GLN A 306 20.88 -24.55 62.31
C GLN A 306 20.23 -23.18 62.65
N SER A 307 18.89 -23.14 62.45
CA SER A 307 17.84 -22.34 63.16
C SER A 307 17.87 -20.79 63.01
N SER A 308 16.78 -20.02 63.08
CA SER A 308 15.48 -20.19 63.76
C SER A 308 14.37 -19.29 63.16
N PHE A 309 13.13 -19.78 63.25
CA PHE A 309 11.84 -19.08 63.37
C PHE A 309 11.80 -17.54 63.35
N CYS A 310 10.90 -17.00 62.52
CA CYS A 310 9.79 -16.19 63.03
C CYS A 310 8.61 -16.17 62.04
N SER A 311 7.56 -16.91 62.39
CA SER A 311 6.19 -16.73 61.92
C SER A 311 5.69 -15.36 62.38
N ILE A 312 4.83 -14.70 61.59
CA ILE A 312 3.53 -14.16 62.05
C ILE A 312 2.68 -13.82 60.82
N GLU A 313 1.40 -14.08 61.00
CA GLU A 313 0.33 -14.28 60.04
C GLU A 313 -0.22 -12.99 59.41
N ARG A 314 -0.89 -13.21 58.28
CA ARG A 314 -1.88 -12.31 57.65
C ARG A 314 -3.08 -12.09 58.58
N PRO A 315 -3.79 -10.95 58.46
CA PRO A 315 -5.22 -10.93 58.71
C PRO A 315 -6.00 -11.02 57.39
N LYS A 316 -7.01 -11.88 57.40
CA LYS A 316 -8.03 -12.05 56.36
C LYS A 316 -9.10 -10.96 56.47
N ARG A 317 -9.77 -10.74 55.33
CA ARG A 317 -11.02 -9.99 55.08
C ARG A 317 -12.03 -9.99 56.23
N ALA A 318 -12.73 -8.86 56.36
CA ALA A 318 -14.15 -8.82 56.73
C ALA A 318 -14.91 -7.92 55.74
N ARG A 319 -16.16 -8.31 55.47
CA ARG A 319 -17.14 -7.75 54.55
C ARG A 319 -18.39 -7.46 55.39
N CYS A 320 -19.17 -6.45 54.98
CA CYS A 320 -20.51 -6.04 55.46
C CYS A 320 -20.51 -5.29 56.80
N ASP A 321 -21.31 -4.24 57.03
CA ASP A 321 -22.62 -3.87 56.46
C ASP A 321 -22.67 -2.50 55.76
#